data_AF-A0A7C3C2Y7-F1
#
_entry.id   AF-A0A7C3C2Y7-F1
#
_cell.length_a   1.000
_cell.length_b   1.000
_cell.length_c   1.000
_cell.angle_alpha   90.00
_cell.angle_beta   90.00
_cell.angle_gamma   90.00
#
_symmetry.space_group_name_H-M   'P 1'
#
loop_
_entity.id
_entity.type
_entity.pdbx_description
1 polymer ?
#
loop_
_entity_poly.entity_id
_entity_poly.type
_entity_poly.pdbx_seq_one_letter_code
_entity_poly.pdbx_strand_id
1 'polypeptide(L)'
;ADGRVAVSCTGQGEYFIKAAIAADISARMRYGGQSVGAAAGGAIQDMGVQGGYGGVIALGKTGLPVFPYNSQGMRRAWIDAHGDIQASVQ
;
A
#
# COMPACT_ATOMS: atom_id res chain seq x y z
N ALA A 1 3.07 10.94 -2.37
CA ALA A 1 1.61 11.20 -2.30
C ALA A 1 1.21 12.04 -3.49
N ASP A 2 -0.06 11.96 -3.91
CA ASP A 2 -0.63 12.83 -4.94
C ASP A 2 -2.11 13.17 -4.64
N GLY A 3 -2.81 13.77 -5.61
CA GLY A 3 -4.23 14.13 -5.48
C GLY A 3 -5.23 12.96 -5.41
N ARG A 4 -4.77 11.71 -5.29
CA ARG A 4 -5.60 10.49 -5.24
C ARG A 4 -5.24 9.62 -4.04
N VAL A 5 -3.94 9.41 -3.80
CA VAL A 5 -3.44 8.49 -2.77
C VAL A 5 -2.12 8.95 -2.16
N ALA A 6 -1.97 8.73 -0.86
CA ALA A 6 -0.70 8.76 -0.16
C ALA A 6 -0.24 7.32 0.10
N VAL A 7 1.02 7.01 -0.20
CA VAL A 7 1.59 5.66 -0.06
C VAL A 7 2.93 5.75 0.63
N SER A 8 3.17 4.86 1.59
CA SER A 8 4.48 4.60 2.21
C SER A 8 4.81 3.12 2.08
N CYS A 9 6.02 2.81 1.62
CA CYS A 9 6.45 1.44 1.33
C CYS A 9 7.49 0.95 2.34
N THR A 10 7.54 -0.36 2.56
CA THR A 10 8.58 -1.04 3.34
C THR A 10 8.85 -2.43 2.75
N GLY A 11 10.11 -2.88 2.76
CA GLY A 11 10.51 -4.19 2.23
C GLY A 11 11.83 -4.12 1.47
N GLN A 12 11.99 -5.00 0.47
CA GLN A 12 13.17 -5.03 -0.38
C GLN A 12 13.17 -3.87 -1.39
N GLY A 13 13.94 -2.82 -1.10
CA GLY A 13 13.91 -1.57 -1.84
C GLY A 13 14.09 -1.73 -3.36
N GLU A 14 14.92 -2.66 -3.81
CA GLU A 14 15.20 -2.94 -5.22
C GLU A 14 13.93 -3.35 -5.99
N TYR A 15 13.06 -4.17 -5.39
CA TYR A 15 11.80 -4.59 -6.01
C TYR A 15 10.78 -3.46 -6.01
N PHE A 16 10.71 -2.66 -4.93
CA PHE A 16 9.81 -1.51 -4.85
C PHE A 16 10.19 -0.41 -5.86
N ILE A 17 11.49 -0.19 -6.08
CA ILE A 17 12.00 0.72 -7.11
C ILE A 17 11.69 0.16 -8.49
N LYS A 18 12.03 -1.11 -8.76
CA LYS A 18 11.84 -1.74 -10.07
C LYS A 18 10.37 -1.75 -10.51
N ALA A 19 9.46 -2.02 -9.59
CA ALA A 19 8.02 -2.05 -9.86
C ALA A 19 7.35 -0.67 -9.70
N ALA A 20 8.08 0.36 -9.28
CA ALA A 20 7.56 1.71 -9.03
C ALA A 20 6.28 1.72 -8.17
N ILE A 21 6.22 0.90 -7.12
CA ILE A 21 4.97 0.49 -6.44
C ILE A 21 4.05 1.67 -6.08
N ALA A 22 4.57 2.74 -5.47
CA ALA A 22 3.73 3.87 -5.08
C ALA A 22 3.10 4.59 -6.29
N ALA A 23 3.85 4.70 -7.39
CA ALA A 23 3.36 5.29 -8.63
C ALA A 23 2.38 4.35 -9.36
N ASP A 24 2.66 3.04 -9.36
CA ASP A 24 1.78 2.02 -9.92
C ASP A 24 0.40 2.01 -9.23
N ILE A 25 0.36 2.08 -7.90
CA ILE A 25 -0.91 2.19 -7.14
C ILE A 25 -1.72 3.41 -7.59
N SER A 26 -1.08 4.58 -7.69
CA SER A 26 -1.78 5.78 -8.18
C SER A 26 -2.24 5.63 -9.64
N ALA A 27 -1.43 5.01 -10.50
CA ALA A 27 -1.76 4.78 -11.90
C ALA A 27 -2.96 3.82 -12.04
N ARG A 28 -3.01 2.73 -11.26
CA ARG A 28 -4.15 1.81 -11.20
C ARG A 28 -5.43 2.50 -10.76
N MET A 29 -5.35 3.39 -9.77
CA MET A 29 -6.50 4.21 -9.37
C MET A 29 -6.91 5.20 -10.47
N ARG A 30 -5.94 5.87 -11.11
CA ARG A 30 -6.20 6.91 -12.11
C ARG A 30 -6.77 6.34 -13.41
N TYR A 31 -6.14 5.32 -13.95
CA TYR A 31 -6.40 4.81 -15.29
C TYR A 31 -7.29 3.57 -15.28
N GLY A 32 -7.18 2.74 -14.23
CA GLY A 32 -7.98 1.53 -14.07
C GLY A 32 -9.22 1.70 -13.21
N GLY A 33 -9.45 2.87 -12.62
CA GLY A 33 -10.61 3.12 -11.73
C GLY A 33 -10.63 2.26 -10.48
N GLN A 34 -9.51 1.66 -10.10
CA GLN A 34 -9.44 0.74 -8.96
C GLN A 34 -9.59 1.48 -7.63
N SER A 35 -10.18 0.82 -6.63
CA SER A 35 -10.14 1.29 -5.24
C SER A 35 -8.70 1.25 -4.70
N VAL A 36 -8.42 2.01 -3.65
CA VAL A 36 -7.08 2.01 -3.02
C VAL A 36 -6.65 0.62 -2.56
N GLY A 37 -7.59 -0.17 -2.02
CA GLY A 37 -7.33 -1.55 -1.58
C GLY A 37 -7.02 -2.49 -2.74
N ALA A 38 -7.80 -2.42 -3.83
CA ALA A 38 -7.56 -3.24 -5.02
C ALA A 38 -6.23 -2.88 -5.70
N ALA A 39 -5.94 -1.59 -5.84
CA ALA A 39 -4.69 -1.10 -6.43
C ALA A 39 -3.46 -1.51 -5.61
N ALA A 40 -3.50 -1.28 -4.30
CA ALA A 40 -2.39 -1.61 -3.40
C ALA A 40 -2.18 -3.12 -3.25
N GLY A 41 -3.27 -3.91 -3.14
CA GLY A 41 -3.20 -5.36 -3.11
C GLY A 41 -2.63 -5.95 -4.40
N GLY A 42 -3.11 -5.48 -5.56
CA GLY A 42 -2.61 -5.90 -6.86
C GLY A 42 -1.13 -5.59 -7.05
N ALA A 43 -0.68 -4.38 -6.69
CA ALA A 43 0.74 -4.00 -6.80
C ALA A 43 1.65 -4.89 -5.92
N ILE A 44 1.25 -5.21 -4.69
CA ILE A 44 2.00 -6.11 -3.80
C ILE A 44 2.01 -7.54 -4.33
N GLN A 45 0.88 -8.03 -4.86
CA GLN A 45 0.79 -9.36 -5.47
C GLN A 45 1.73 -9.47 -6.69
N ASP A 46 1.69 -8.49 -7.59
CA ASP A 46 2.50 -8.47 -8.82
C ASP A 46 4.00 -8.37 -8.51
N MET A 47 4.38 -7.65 -7.46
CA MET A 47 5.75 -7.64 -6.93
C MET A 47 6.14 -9.00 -6.35
N GLY A 48 5.23 -9.65 -5.63
CA GLY A 48 5.42 -10.99 -5.07
C GLY A 48 5.73 -12.05 -6.12
N VAL A 49 5.06 -11.99 -7.28
CA VAL A 49 5.34 -12.88 -8.43
C VAL A 49 6.78 -12.72 -8.93
N GLN A 50 7.38 -11.55 -8.77
CA GLN A 50 8.78 -11.29 -9.14
C GLN A 50 9.79 -11.73 -8.06
N GLY A 51 9.33 -12.26 -6.92
CA GLY A 51 10.17 -12.66 -5.78
C GLY A 51 10.40 -11.56 -4.75
N GLY A 52 9.78 -10.38 -4.90
CA GLY A 52 9.89 -9.29 -3.95
C GLY A 52 8.95 -9.45 -2.75
N TYR A 53 9.43 -9.10 -1.56
CA TYR A 53 8.59 -9.07 -0.36
C TYR A 53 8.57 -7.69 0.33
N GLY A 54 7.46 -7.39 1.00
CA GLY A 54 7.24 -6.17 1.76
C GLY A 54 5.78 -5.82 1.93
N GLY A 55 5.49 -4.55 2.15
CA GLY A 55 4.14 -4.04 2.26
C GLY A 55 4.06 -2.53 2.05
N VAL A 56 2.82 -2.05 2.00
CA VAL A 56 2.52 -0.63 1.92
C VAL A 56 1.46 -0.22 2.93
N ILE A 57 1.57 1.01 3.38
CA ILE A 57 0.47 1.76 3.98
C ILE A 57 -0.03 2.72 2.91
N ALA A 58 -1.29 2.61 2.53
CA ALA A 58 -1.89 3.48 1.52
C ALA A 58 -3.20 4.10 2.02
N LEU A 59 -3.38 5.39 1.74
CA LEU A 59 -4.54 6.18 2.17
C LEU A 59 -5.12 6.91 0.96
N GLY A 60 -6.37 6.59 0.63
CA GLY A 60 -7.15 7.30 -0.38
C GLY A 60 -7.95 8.46 0.21
N LYS A 61 -8.72 9.16 -0.63
CA LYS A 61 -9.55 10.31 -0.21
C LYS A 61 -10.64 9.99 0.82
N THR A 62 -11.01 8.73 0.99
CA THR A 62 -12.03 8.30 1.95
C THR A 62 -11.54 8.36 3.40
N GLY A 63 -10.23 8.51 3.64
CA GLY A 63 -9.68 8.57 4.99
C GLY A 63 -9.46 7.21 5.66
N LEU A 64 -9.85 6.11 5.02
CA LEU A 64 -9.59 4.76 5.52
C LEU A 64 -8.27 4.21 4.92
N PRO A 65 -7.26 3.90 5.75
CA PRO A 65 -6.01 3.33 5.27
C PRO A 65 -6.17 1.84 4.93
N VAL A 66 -5.36 1.37 3.98
CA VAL A 66 -5.18 -0.04 3.66
C VAL A 66 -3.73 -0.45 3.87
N PHE A 67 -3.53 -1.71 4.23
CA PHE A 67 -2.25 -2.25 4.66
C PHE A 67 -1.90 -3.58 3.97
N PRO A 68 -1.82 -3.66 2.63
CA PRO A 68 -1.42 -4.90 1.98
C PRO A 68 0.08 -5.16 2.14
N TYR A 69 0.42 -6.42 2.43
CA TYR A 69 1.79 -6.92 2.54
C TYR A 69 1.81 -8.41 2.17
N ASN A 70 2.97 -8.88 1.75
CA ASN A 70 3.23 -10.30 1.45
C ASN A 70 4.42 -10.85 2.28
N SER A 71 4.94 -10.07 3.22
CA SER A 71 5.93 -10.50 4.22
C SER A 71 5.28 -11.34 5.32
N GLN A 72 6.09 -11.98 6.19
CA GLN A 72 5.60 -12.74 7.35
C GLN A 72 4.76 -11.89 8.33
N GLY A 73 4.96 -10.58 8.31
CA GLY A 73 4.14 -9.62 9.04
C GLY A 73 4.54 -8.19 8.68
N MET A 74 3.72 -7.23 9.10
CA MET A 74 4.01 -5.81 8.94
C MET A 74 3.54 -5.03 10.17
N ARG A 75 4.52 -4.55 10.96
CA ARG A 75 4.25 -3.64 12.08
C ARG A 75 3.63 -2.36 11.54
N ARG A 76 2.41 -2.06 12.01
CA ARG A 76 1.63 -0.91 11.56
C ARG A 76 0.75 -0.41 12.69
N ALA A 77 0.48 0.88 12.65
CA ALA A 77 -0.54 1.51 13.46
C ALA A 77 -1.18 2.65 12.67
N TRP A 78 -2.42 2.98 13.03
CA TRP A 78 -3.09 4.16 12.52
C TRP A 78 -4.08 4.69 13.56
N ILE A 79 -4.42 5.97 13.41
CA ILE A 79 -5.43 6.67 14.20
C ILE A 79 -6.39 7.38 13.23
N ASP A 80 -7.68 7.36 13.52
CA ASP A 80 -8.67 8.10 12.76
C ASP A 80 -8.95 9.50 13.32
N ALA A 81 -9.83 10.26 12.66
CA ALA A 81 -10.19 11.61 13.10
C ALA A 81 -11.01 11.65 14.40
N HIS A 82 -11.58 10.52 14.83
CA HIS A 82 -12.34 10.36 16.08
C HIS A 82 -11.44 9.97 17.26
N GLY A 83 -10.18 9.62 16.98
CA GLY A 83 -9.21 9.21 17.98
C GLY A 83 -9.14 7.69 18.17
N ASP A 84 -9.79 6.91 17.31
CA ASP A 84 -9.74 5.45 17.36
C ASP A 84 -8.38 4.96 16.84
N ILE A 85 -7.65 4.25 17.70
CA ILE A 85 -6.30 3.74 17.41
C ILE A 85 -6.37 2.24 17.15
N GLN A 86 -5.69 1.80 16.09
CA GLN A 86 -5.45 0.37 15.84
C GLN A 86 -3.97 0.12 15.59
N ALA A 87 -3.45 -0.96 16.15
CA ALA A 87 -2.08 -1.41 15.94
C ALA A 87 -2.05 -2.92 15.69
N SER A 88 -1.19 -3.37 14.78
CA SER A 88 -0.93 -4.79 14.51
C SER A 88 0.54 -5.02 14.18
N VAL A 89 1.01 -6.22 14.48
CA VAL A 89 2.36 -6.72 14.12
C VAL A 89 2.32 -7.88 13.13
N GLN A 90 1.16 -8.52 12.99
CA GLN A 90 0.89 -9.50 11.94
C GLN A 90 0.34 -8.79 10.73
#